data_AF-A0A7L9FGG9-F1
#
_entry.id   AF-A0A7L9FGG9-F1
#
_cell.length_a   1.000
_cell.length_b   1.000
_cell.length_c   1.000
_cell.angle_alpha   90.00
_cell.angle_beta   90.00
_cell.angle_gamma   90.00
#
_symmetry.space_group_name_H-M   'P 1'
#
loop_
_entity.id
_entity.type
_entity.pdbx_description
1 polymer ?
#
loop_
_entity_poly.entity_id
_entity_poly.type
_entity_poly.pdbx_seq_one_letter_code
_entity_poly.pdbx_strand_id
1 'polypeptide(L)'
;MSPIGFWDSAILVLLGVITAFWGVKFARLLASLVFGLAMGYVFYAYSTPALKATLLPLVLFLLGFVVGAMIGFSAFKLVVSLLSGYVVSEILMSTGYVVHNETAILVLTLAFAAIIYALMEKMLALGFSLLGAGLVYRGLLAAGVQPAFSLLVAVAVFILGFIVQTRG
;
A
#
# COMPACT_ATOMS: atom_id res chain seq x y z
N MET A 1 -8.69 -14.87 -26.08
CA MET A 1 -8.53 -13.60 -25.35
C MET A 1 -9.35 -12.57 -26.09
N SER A 2 -10.41 -12.02 -25.48
CA SER A 2 -11.24 -11.00 -26.12
C SER A 2 -10.38 -9.77 -26.48
N PRO A 3 -10.57 -9.17 -27.66
CA PRO A 3 -9.85 -7.95 -28.02
C PRO A 3 -10.24 -6.87 -27.01
N ILE A 4 -9.27 -6.41 -26.23
CA ILE A 4 -9.41 -5.24 -25.37
C ILE A 4 -9.70 -4.07 -26.33
N GLY A 5 -10.79 -3.32 -26.09
CA GLY A 5 -11.14 -2.21 -26.96
C GLY A 5 -10.04 -1.14 -26.95
N PHE A 6 -10.00 -0.29 -27.99
CA PHE A 6 -9.10 0.87 -28.00
C PHE A 6 -9.28 1.75 -26.75
N TRP A 7 -10.54 1.95 -26.33
CA TRP A 7 -10.89 2.69 -25.12
C TRP A 7 -10.37 2.04 -23.84
N ASP A 8 -10.51 0.72 -23.70
CA ASP A 8 -10.00 -0.02 -22.54
C ASP A 8 -8.47 0.08 -22.47
N SER A 9 -7.81 0.03 -23.62
CA SER A 9 -6.36 0.18 -23.76
C SER A 9 -5.90 1.57 -23.30
N ALA A 10 -6.59 2.62 -23.75
CA ALA A 10 -6.31 4.00 -23.34
C ALA A 10 -6.50 4.21 -21.83
N ILE A 11 -7.58 3.64 -21.26
CA ILE A 11 -7.84 3.69 -19.81
C ILE A 11 -6.73 2.98 -19.04
N LEU A 12 -6.29 1.80 -19.49
CA LEU A 12 -5.19 1.07 -18.85
C LEU A 12 -3.88 1.86 -18.86
N VAL A 13 -3.56 2.52 -19.97
CA VAL A 13 -2.37 3.38 -20.05
C VAL A 13 -2.49 4.56 -19.09
N LEU A 14 -3.62 5.27 -19.09
CA LEU A 14 -3.85 6.40 -18.19
C LEU A 14 -3.77 5.99 -16.71
N LEU A 15 -4.45 4.90 -16.35
CA LEU A 15 -4.45 4.36 -15.00
C LEU A 15 -3.05 3.89 -14.60
N GLY A 16 -2.31 3.29 -15.52
CA GLY A 16 -0.92 2.89 -15.32
C GLY A 16 0.00 4.08 -15.05
N VAL A 17 -0.13 5.16 -15.81
CA VAL A 17 0.62 6.41 -15.58
C VAL A 17 0.25 7.00 -14.23
N ILE A 18 -1.04 7.19 -13.92
CA ILE A 18 -1.49 7.74 -12.63
C ILE A 18 -0.93 6.90 -11.46
N THR A 19 -1.02 5.57 -11.57
CA THR A 19 -0.49 4.64 -10.55
C THR A 19 1.03 4.75 -10.42
N ALA A 20 1.76 4.88 -11.53
CA ALA A 20 3.21 5.00 -11.55
C ALA A 20 3.74 6.33 -10.99
N PHE A 21 2.94 7.40 -10.98
CA PHE A 21 3.38 8.69 -10.44
C PHE A 21 2.77 9.04 -9.07
N TRP A 22 1.54 8.60 -8.79
CA TRP A 22 0.78 9.00 -7.60
C TRP A 22 0.41 7.85 -6.67
N GLY A 23 0.78 6.60 -7.00
CA GLY A 23 0.35 5.39 -6.28
C GLY A 23 0.61 5.46 -4.77
N VAL A 24 1.82 5.84 -4.34
CA VAL A 24 2.16 5.95 -2.91
C VAL A 24 1.30 7.00 -2.19
N LYS A 25 1.02 8.14 -2.82
CA LYS A 25 0.20 9.20 -2.21
C LYS A 25 -1.25 8.73 -2.06
N PHE A 26 -1.79 8.06 -3.07
CA PHE A 26 -3.13 7.46 -3.00
C PHE A 26 -3.20 6.37 -1.93
N ALA A 27 -2.21 5.49 -1.86
CA ALA A 27 -2.16 4.45 -0.83
C ALA A 27 -2.09 5.05 0.58
N ARG A 28 -1.30 6.10 0.79
CA ARG A 28 -1.23 6.83 2.06
C ARG A 28 -2.59 7.45 2.41
N LEU A 29 -3.23 8.12 1.46
CA LEU A 29 -4.53 8.76 1.66
C LEU A 29 -5.61 7.73 1.98
N LEU A 30 -5.67 6.63 1.24
CA LEU A 30 -6.63 5.55 1.47
C LEU A 30 -6.40 4.87 2.82
N ALA A 31 -5.15 4.54 3.16
CA ALA A 31 -4.83 3.96 4.46
C ALA A 31 -5.25 4.89 5.61
N SER A 32 -4.89 6.18 5.53
CA SER A 32 -5.31 7.18 6.51
C SER A 32 -6.83 7.32 6.60
N LEU A 33 -7.54 7.32 5.47
CA LEU A 33 -9.00 7.45 5.45
C LEU A 33 -9.68 6.23 6.06
N VAL A 34 -9.22 5.02 5.74
CA VAL A 34 -9.75 3.77 6.29
C VAL A 34 -9.52 3.71 7.81
N PHE A 35 -8.32 4.03 8.28
CA PHE A 35 -8.02 4.06 9.72
C PHE A 35 -8.77 5.18 10.44
N GLY A 36 -8.94 6.34 9.81
CA GLY A 36 -9.78 7.43 10.32
C GLY A 36 -11.22 6.97 10.50
N LEU A 37 -11.83 6.38 9.47
CA LEU A 37 -13.19 5.86 9.57
C LEU A 37 -13.33 4.76 10.62
N ALA A 38 -12.36 3.85 10.71
CA ALA A 38 -12.35 2.78 11.70
C ALA A 38 -12.29 3.34 13.13
N MET A 39 -11.36 4.24 13.42
CA MET A 39 -11.24 4.87 14.75
C MET A 39 -12.43 5.74 15.11
N GLY A 40 -12.93 6.53 14.15
CA GLY A 40 -14.14 7.32 14.33
C GLY A 40 -15.33 6.42 14.68
N TYR A 41 -15.50 5.31 13.94
CA TYR A 41 -16.56 4.34 14.21
C TYR A 41 -16.42 3.69 15.58
N VAL A 42 -15.22 3.28 15.98
CA VAL A 42 -14.95 2.73 17.32
C VAL A 42 -15.37 3.73 18.39
N PHE A 43 -14.93 4.99 18.29
CA PHE A 43 -15.30 6.02 19.26
C PHE A 43 -16.79 6.28 19.29
N TYR A 44 -17.46 6.32 18.14
CA TYR A 44 -18.91 6.43 18.06
C TYR A 44 -19.61 5.25 18.76
N ALA A 45 -19.26 4.02 18.41
CA ALA A 45 -19.90 2.80 18.91
C ALA A 45 -19.76 2.65 20.43
N TYR A 46 -18.60 2.95 21.01
CA TYR A 46 -18.37 2.84 22.45
C TYR A 46 -18.89 4.04 23.26
N SER A 47 -19.09 5.21 22.64
CA SER A 47 -19.56 6.42 23.32
C SER A 47 -21.10 6.57 23.33
N THR A 48 -21.78 6.03 22.32
CA THR A 48 -23.24 6.09 22.17
C THR A 48 -24.02 5.50 23.36
N PRO A 49 -23.64 4.33 23.93
CA PRO A 49 -24.34 3.76 25.09
C PRO A 49 -24.09 4.56 26.38
N ALA A 50 -22.95 5.25 26.47
CA ALA A 50 -22.47 5.86 27.71
C ALA A 50 -23.00 7.29 27.92
N LEU A 51 -23.17 8.07 26.86
CA LEU A 51 -23.32 9.52 26.99
C LEU A 51 -24.75 10.06 26.91
N LYS A 52 -25.77 9.27 26.53
CA LYS A 52 -27.20 9.64 26.41
C LYS A 52 -27.54 10.95 25.64
N ALA A 53 -26.54 11.68 25.16
CA ALA A 53 -26.66 12.96 24.48
C ALA A 53 -26.50 12.76 22.97
N THR A 54 -27.32 13.44 22.19
CA THR A 54 -27.47 13.20 20.74
C THR A 54 -26.28 13.71 19.90
N LEU A 55 -25.53 14.71 20.39
CA LEU A 55 -24.47 15.39 19.62
C LEU A 55 -23.04 14.98 20.01
N LEU A 56 -22.83 14.49 21.24
CA LEU A 56 -21.51 14.16 21.77
C LEU A 56 -20.82 12.99 21.05
N PRO A 57 -21.53 11.89 20.69
CA PRO A 57 -20.96 10.80 19.91
C PRO A 57 -20.50 11.22 18.52
N LEU A 58 -21.15 12.21 17.90
CA LEU A 58 -20.74 12.75 16.59
C LEU A 58 -19.43 13.53 16.70
N VAL A 59 -19.27 14.34 17.76
CA VAL A 59 -18.01 15.06 18.01
C VAL A 59 -16.86 14.07 18.28
N LEU A 60 -17.13 13.02 19.05
CA LEU A 60 -16.15 11.96 19.33
C LEU A 60 -15.81 11.15 18.06
N PHE A 61 -16.78 10.90 17.17
CA PHE A 61 -16.51 10.32 15.86
C PHE A 61 -15.53 11.18 15.06
N LEU A 62 -15.79 12.49 14.96
CA LEU A 62 -14.93 13.41 14.21
C LEU A 62 -13.52 13.49 14.81
N LEU A 63 -13.40 13.53 16.14
CA LEU A 63 -12.10 13.47 16.82
C LEU A 63 -11.38 12.14 16.54
N GLY A 64 -12.07 11.01 16.66
CA GLY A 64 -11.53 9.69 16.34
C GLY A 64 -11.09 9.57 14.88
N PHE A 65 -11.84 10.19 13.96
CA PHE A 65 -11.50 10.24 12.55
C PHE A 65 -10.21 11.02 12.30
N VAL A 66 -10.06 12.22 12.87
CA VAL A 66 -8.86 13.04 12.69
C VAL A 66 -7.64 12.31 13.27
N VAL A 67 -7.75 11.80 14.50
CA VAL A 67 -6.64 11.05 15.14
C VAL A 67 -6.29 9.81 14.32
N GLY A 68 -7.29 9.02 13.93
CA GLY A 68 -7.10 7.82 13.11
C GLY A 68 -6.47 8.12 11.75
N ALA A 69 -6.85 9.23 11.10
CA ALA A 69 -6.26 9.64 9.84
C ALA A 69 -4.79 10.06 9.98
N MET A 70 -4.44 10.74 11.07
CA MET A 70 -3.05 11.16 11.37
C MET A 70 -2.12 9.97 11.60
N ILE A 71 -2.57 8.95 12.35
CA ILE A 71 -1.75 7.77 12.68
C ILE A 71 -1.89 6.64 11.67
N GLY A 72 -2.91 6.67 10.82
CA GLY A 72 -3.35 5.53 10.01
C GLY A 72 -2.29 4.98 9.08
N PHE A 73 -1.53 5.84 8.41
CA PHE A 73 -0.44 5.38 7.54
C PHE A 73 0.70 4.73 8.33
N SER A 74 1.07 5.29 9.48
CA SER A 74 2.11 4.72 10.34
C SER A 74 1.67 3.37 10.94
N ALA A 75 0.40 3.28 11.38
CA ALA A 75 -0.19 2.05 11.88
C ALA A 75 -0.25 0.97 10.77
N PHE A 76 -0.65 1.35 9.55
CA PHE A 76 -0.62 0.46 8.39
C PHE A 76 0.80 -0.06 8.11
N LYS A 77 1.80 0.82 8.04
CA LYS A 77 3.21 0.43 7.83
C LYS A 77 3.66 -0.58 8.90
N LEU A 78 3.31 -0.33 10.16
CA LEU A 78 3.68 -1.17 11.29
C LEU A 78 3.04 -2.56 11.22
N VAL A 79 1.73 -2.64 10.93
CA VAL A 79 1.02 -3.91 10.80
C VAL A 79 1.59 -4.74 9.64
N VAL A 80 1.78 -4.12 8.47
CA VAL A 80 2.33 -4.82 7.30
C VAL A 80 3.78 -5.26 7.57
N SER A 81 4.59 -4.44 8.23
CA SER A 81 5.97 -4.81 8.55
C SER A 81 6.06 -5.95 9.56
N LEU A 82 5.19 -5.98 10.58
CA LEU A 82 5.11 -7.09 11.52
C LEU A 82 4.70 -8.40 10.85
N LEU A 83 3.62 -8.37 10.05
CA LEU A 83 3.13 -9.56 9.33
C LEU A 83 4.19 -10.09 8.36
N SER A 84 4.82 -9.19 7.60
CA SER A 84 5.87 -9.57 6.64
C SER A 84 7.12 -10.09 7.37
N GLY A 85 7.52 -9.45 8.47
CA GLY A 85 8.64 -9.90 9.29
C GLY A 85 8.40 -11.28 9.89
N TYR A 86 7.17 -11.57 10.32
CA TYR A 86 6.80 -12.89 10.83
C TYR A 86 6.88 -13.96 9.73
N VAL A 87 6.31 -13.68 8.55
CA VAL A 87 6.35 -14.61 7.40
C VAL A 87 7.79 -14.91 6.98
N VAL A 88 8.66 -13.89 6.90
CA VAL A 88 10.08 -14.10 6.56
C VAL A 88 10.78 -14.94 7.62
N SER A 89 10.46 -14.72 8.90
CA SER A 89 11.04 -15.48 10.01
C SER A 89 10.65 -16.95 9.96
N GLU A 90 9.38 -17.24 9.74
CA GLU A 90 8.86 -18.61 9.56
C GLU A 90 9.53 -19.32 8.37
N ILE A 91 9.68 -18.64 7.23
CA ILE A 91 10.36 -19.20 6.06
C ILE A 91 11.82 -19.55 6.40
N LEU A 92 12.55 -18.65 7.08
CA LEU A 92 13.94 -18.93 7.50
C LEU A 92 14.03 -20.12 8.46
N MET A 93 13.07 -20.29 9.36
CA MET A 93 13.06 -21.44 10.26
C MET A 93 12.71 -22.74 9.55
N SER A 94 11.78 -22.70 8.59
CA SER A 94 11.39 -23.88 7.79
C SER A 94 12.54 -24.44 6.94
N THR A 95 13.49 -23.59 6.54
CA THR A 95 14.67 -24.00 5.76
C THR A 95 15.77 -24.67 6.61
N GLY A 96 15.61 -24.72 7.93
CA GLY A 96 16.54 -25.39 8.84
C GLY A 96 17.82 -24.62 9.14
N TYR A 97 17.96 -23.38 8.67
CA TYR A 97 19.11 -22.51 8.99
C TYR A 97 19.10 -22.00 10.44
N VAL A 98 17.95 -22.02 11.11
CA VAL A 98 17.77 -21.53 12.49
C VAL A 98 17.03 -22.58 13.31
N VAL A 99 17.50 -22.84 14.53
CA VAL A 99 16.85 -23.76 15.46
C VAL A 99 15.47 -23.23 15.82
N HIS A 100 14.45 -24.09 15.66
CA HIS A 100 13.06 -23.77 15.98
C HIS A 100 12.92 -23.50 17.48
N ASN A 101 12.83 -22.22 17.84
CA ASN A 101 12.62 -21.76 19.21
C ASN A 101 11.68 -20.54 19.17
N GLU A 102 10.63 -20.55 19.98
CA GLU A 102 9.61 -19.50 20.03
C GLU A 102 10.22 -18.11 20.29
N THR A 103 11.23 -18.06 21.16
CA THR A 103 11.96 -16.81 21.44
C THR A 103 12.75 -16.31 20.24
N ALA A 104 13.33 -17.22 19.45
CA ALA A 104 14.05 -16.85 18.23
C ALA A 104 13.09 -16.31 17.16
N ILE A 105 11.87 -16.86 17.03
CA ILE A 105 10.86 -16.37 16.08
C ILE A 105 10.48 -14.93 16.40
N LEU A 106 10.22 -14.62 17.68
CA LEU A 106 9.85 -13.28 18.10
C LEU A 106 10.98 -12.26 17.83
N VAL A 107 12.22 -12.62 18.15
CA VAL A 107 13.38 -11.73 17.94
C VAL A 107 13.63 -11.51 16.45
N LEU A 108 13.60 -12.57 15.63
CA LEU A 108 13.74 -12.45 14.17
C LEU A 108 12.60 -11.61 13.58
N THR A 109 11.36 -11.83 14.03
CA THR A 109 10.18 -11.11 13.56
C THR A 109 10.32 -9.62 13.82
N LEU A 110 10.73 -9.23 15.03
CA LEU A 110 10.97 -7.83 15.39
C LEU A 110 12.11 -7.22 14.58
N ALA A 111 13.21 -7.94 14.38
CA ALA A 111 14.34 -7.48 13.58
C ALA A 111 13.94 -7.25 12.11
N PHE A 112 13.27 -8.22 11.48
CA PHE A 112 12.79 -8.07 10.11
C PHE A 112 11.70 -7.02 10.00
N ALA A 113 10.78 -6.94 10.96
CA ALA A 113 9.76 -5.90 10.97
C ALA A 113 10.38 -4.50 11.01
N ALA A 114 11.42 -4.28 11.82
CA ALA A 114 12.13 -2.99 11.85
C ALA A 114 12.79 -2.65 10.50
N ILE A 115 13.45 -3.62 9.86
CA ILE A 115 14.06 -3.46 8.54
C ILE A 115 13.00 -3.15 7.48
N ILE A 116 11.94 -3.95 7.42
CA ILE A 116 10.84 -3.80 6.46
C ILE A 116 10.13 -2.46 6.67
N TYR A 117 9.91 -2.06 7.92
CA TYR A 117 9.30 -0.76 8.24
C TYR A 117 10.12 0.42 7.70
N ALA A 118 11.45 0.37 7.85
CA ALA A 118 12.36 1.37 7.32
C ALA A 118 12.39 1.40 5.78
N LEU A 119 12.23 0.24 5.14
CA LEU A 119 12.24 0.11 3.67
C LEU A 119 10.86 0.29 3.03
N MET A 120 9.79 0.27 3.81
CA MET A 120 8.41 0.20 3.32
C MET A 120 8.07 1.28 2.30
N GLU A 121 8.52 2.52 2.51
CA GLU A 121 8.26 3.62 1.57
C GLU A 121 8.91 3.38 0.21
N LYS A 122 10.14 2.86 0.21
CA LYS A 122 10.85 2.51 -1.03
C LYS A 122 10.22 1.29 -1.69
N MET A 123 9.77 0.31 -0.90
CA MET A 123 9.10 -0.89 -1.41
C MET A 123 7.74 -0.55 -2.03
N LEU A 124 6.96 0.33 -1.40
CA LEU A 124 5.69 0.81 -1.96
C LEU A 124 5.95 1.61 -3.24
N ALA A 125 6.95 2.49 -3.25
CA ALA A 125 7.31 3.26 -4.44
C ALA A 125 7.68 2.34 -5.61
N LEU A 126 8.49 1.31 -5.34
CA LEU A 126 8.88 0.30 -6.32
C LEU A 126 7.67 -0.52 -6.79
N GLY A 127 6.81 -0.96 -5.87
CA GLY A 127 5.62 -1.74 -6.19
C GLY A 127 4.64 -0.97 -7.08
N PHE A 128 4.33 0.28 -6.74
CA PHE A 128 3.41 1.10 -7.52
C PHE A 128 4.00 1.55 -8.86
N SER A 129 5.29 1.87 -8.92
CA SER A 129 5.94 2.19 -10.20
C SER A 129 5.97 0.98 -11.13
N LEU A 130 6.23 -0.22 -10.61
CA LEU A 130 6.27 -1.46 -11.38
C LEU A 130 4.88 -1.88 -11.86
N LEU A 131 3.86 -1.82 -10.98
CA LEU A 131 2.48 -2.08 -11.36
C LEU A 131 1.98 -1.07 -12.41
N GLY A 132 2.24 0.21 -12.20
CA GLY A 132 1.86 1.25 -13.15
C GLY A 132 2.52 1.09 -14.51
N ALA A 133 3.83 0.80 -14.55
CA ALA A 133 4.55 0.49 -15.78
C ALA A 133 4.02 -0.78 -16.47
N GLY A 134 3.67 -1.81 -15.68
CA GLY A 134 3.04 -3.03 -16.19
C GLY A 134 1.68 -2.78 -16.83
N LEU A 135 0.86 -1.91 -16.25
CA LEU A 135 -0.42 -1.48 -16.82
C LEU A 135 -0.23 -0.70 -18.13
N VAL A 136 0.76 0.21 -18.17
CA VAL A 136 1.12 0.94 -19.41
C VAL A 136 1.57 -0.04 -20.50
N TYR A 137 2.43 -1.00 -20.16
CA TYR A 137 2.90 -2.02 -21.11
C TYR A 137 1.72 -2.82 -21.69
N ARG A 138 0.83 -3.31 -20.83
CA ARG A 138 -0.36 -4.07 -21.23
C ARG A 138 -1.32 -3.22 -22.07
N GLY A 139 -1.53 -1.97 -21.70
CA GLY A 139 -2.38 -1.03 -22.45
C GLY A 139 -1.83 -0.71 -23.84
N LEU A 140 -0.51 -0.50 -23.97
CA LEU A 140 0.12 -0.25 -25.27
C LEU A 140 0.11 -1.48 -26.18
N LEU A 141 0.34 -2.67 -25.64
CA LEU A 141 0.21 -3.92 -26.40
C LEU A 141 -1.23 -4.13 -26.88
N ALA A 142 -2.22 -3.84 -26.04
CA ALA A 142 -3.63 -3.94 -26.38
C ALA A 142 -4.04 -2.94 -27.48
N ALA A 143 -3.41 -1.76 -27.52
CA ALA A 143 -3.58 -0.78 -28.59
C ALA A 143 -2.88 -1.14 -29.92
N GLY A 144 -2.21 -2.30 -29.99
CA GLY A 144 -1.52 -2.77 -31.20
C GLY A 144 -0.14 -2.15 -31.43
N VAL A 145 0.45 -1.52 -30.41
CA VAL A 145 1.80 -0.95 -30.50
C VAL A 145 2.85 -2.07 -30.52
N GLN A 146 3.94 -1.85 -31.27
CA GLN A 146 5.04 -2.81 -31.36
C GLN A 146 5.63 -3.12 -29.97
N PRO A 147 5.82 -4.41 -29.59
CA PRO A 147 6.23 -4.80 -28.24
C PRO A 147 7.53 -4.15 -27.75
N ALA A 148 8.50 -3.94 -28.65
CA ALA A 148 9.77 -3.29 -28.33
C ALA A 148 9.56 -1.83 -27.89
N PHE A 149 8.69 -1.10 -28.61
CA PHE A 149 8.38 0.29 -28.26
C PHE A 149 7.56 0.38 -26.96
N SER A 150 6.58 -0.52 -26.78
CA SER A 150 5.80 -0.60 -25.54
C SER A 150 6.68 -0.86 -24.32
N LEU A 151 7.70 -1.71 -24.45
CA LEU A 151 8.64 -2.01 -23.38
C LEU A 151 9.52 -0.80 -23.05
N LEU A 152 10.05 -0.10 -24.06
CA LEU A 152 10.83 1.13 -23.84
C LEU A 152 10.02 2.19 -23.09
N VAL A 153 8.77 2.42 -23.50
CA VAL A 153 7.88 3.38 -22.83
C VAL A 153 7.58 2.93 -21.39
N ALA A 154 7.29 1.65 -21.16
CA ALA A 154 7.03 1.13 -19.82
C ALA A 154 8.24 1.27 -18.89
N VAL A 155 9.46 0.99 -19.39
CA VAL A 155 10.70 1.18 -18.62
C VAL A 155 10.93 2.65 -18.31
N ALA A 156 10.69 3.55 -19.27
CA ALA A 156 10.78 4.99 -19.02
C ALA A 156 9.79 5.44 -17.94
N VAL A 157 8.53 4.99 -18.01
CA VAL A 157 7.50 5.28 -16.99
C VAL A 157 7.89 4.70 -15.63
N PHE A 158 8.46 3.50 -15.58
CA PHE A 158 8.94 2.89 -14.35
C PHE A 158 10.02 3.75 -13.68
N ILE A 159 11.05 4.16 -14.44
CA ILE A 159 12.18 4.94 -13.93
C ILE A 159 11.70 6.32 -13.45
N LEU A 160 10.93 7.02 -14.29
CA LEU A 160 10.39 8.34 -13.95
C LEU A 160 9.45 8.26 -12.75
N GLY A 161 8.54 7.28 -12.74
CA GLY A 161 7.62 7.04 -11.64
C GLY A 161 8.35 6.76 -10.33
N PHE A 162 9.37 5.90 -10.34
CA PHE A 162 10.18 5.59 -9.17
C PHE A 162 10.91 6.83 -8.63
N ILE A 163 11.52 7.64 -9.50
CA ILE A 163 12.20 8.88 -9.09
C ILE A 163 11.21 9.86 -8.47
N VAL A 164 10.03 10.04 -9.08
CA VAL A 164 9.01 10.96 -8.57
C VAL A 164 8.46 10.48 -7.23
N GLN A 165 8.20 9.19 -7.07
CA GLN A 165 7.64 8.64 -5.84
C GLN A 165 8.65 8.57 -4.68
N THR A 166 9.94 8.46 -4.98
CA THR A 166 10.98 8.44 -3.94
C THR A 166 11.40 9.83 -3.47
N ARG A 167 11.16 10.87 -4.28
CA ARG A 167 11.49 12.26 -3.94
C ARG A 167 10.33 13.05 -3.31
N GLY A 168 9.10 12.57 -3.41
CA GLY A 168 7.88 13.27 -2.95
C GLY A 168 7.24 12.61 -1.74
#